data_AF-A0A3N0BRF9-F1
#
_entry.id   AF-A0A3N0BRF9-F1
#
_cell.length_a   1.000
_cell.length_b   1.000
_cell.length_c   1.000
_cell.angle_alpha   90.00
_cell.angle_beta   90.00
_cell.angle_gamma   90.00
#
_symmetry.space_group_name_H-M   'P 1'
#
loop_
_entity.id
_entity.type
_entity.pdbx_description
1 polymer ?
#
loop_
_entity_poly.entity_id
_entity_poly.type
_entity_poly.pdbx_seq_one_letter_code
_entity_poly.pdbx_strand_id
1 'polypeptide(L)' 'MTSKIAQPGHTPLPVGIAAPARRALAHEGVETLEQVVALGGRRLSGMHGMGPRTLAQIQDAMDEHGLKLPTG' A
#
# COMPACT_ATOMS: atom_id res chain seq x y z
N MET A 1 -13.30 -9.98 -15.54
CA MET A 1 -12.65 -8.65 -15.53
C MET A 1 -11.51 -8.70 -14.53
N THR A 2 -10.36 -9.27 -14.91
CA THR A 2 -9.14 -9.31 -14.09
C THR A 2 -8.11 -8.54 -14.87
N SER A 3 -8.04 -7.23 -14.63
CA SER A 3 -6.95 -6.42 -15.15
C SER A 3 -5.69 -6.88 -14.45
N LYS A 4 -4.92 -7.71 -15.17
CA LYS A 4 -3.53 -8.01 -14.90
C LYS A 4 -2.74 -6.71 -15.11
N ILE A 5 -2.72 -5.85 -14.09
CA ILE A 5 -1.93 -4.63 -14.11
C ILE A 5 -0.55 -5.02 -13.58
N ALA A 6 0.40 -5.10 -14.51
CA ALA A 6 1.84 -4.96 -14.32
C ALA A 6 2.48 -5.81 -13.19
N GLN A 7 3.06 -6.95 -13.57
CA GLN A 7 4.19 -7.50 -12.82
C GLN A 7 5.41 -6.63 -13.15
N PRO A 8 5.81 -5.73 -12.24
CA PRO A 8 7.15 -5.80 -11.66
C PRO A 8 7.14 -5.45 -10.16
N GLY A 9 7.88 -6.19 -9.32
CA GLY A 9 8.21 -5.75 -7.96
C GLY A 9 7.68 -6.64 -6.83
N HIS A 10 8.58 -7.38 -6.19
CA HIS A 10 8.34 -8.11 -4.93
C HIS A 10 8.55 -7.19 -3.73
N THR A 11 8.21 -5.90 -3.83
CA THR A 11 8.55 -4.94 -2.78
C THR A 11 7.61 -5.17 -1.59
N PRO A 12 8.09 -5.80 -0.51
CA PRO A 12 7.22 -6.19 0.58
C PRO A 12 6.74 -4.93 1.30
N LEU A 13 5.56 -5.01 1.91
CA LEU A 13 5.09 -3.96 2.79
C LEU A 13 6.08 -3.70 3.93
N PRO A 14 6.27 -2.43 4.35
CA PRO A 14 7.20 -2.09 5.43
C PRO A 14 6.81 -2.81 6.72
N VAL A 15 7.76 -3.50 7.35
CA VAL A 15 7.54 -4.30 8.57
C VAL A 15 7.10 -3.48 9.80
N GLY A 16 7.18 -2.14 9.71
CA GLY A 16 6.83 -1.21 10.79
C GLY A 16 5.37 -0.75 10.83
N ILE A 17 4.53 -1.16 9.88
CA ILE A 17 3.11 -0.75 9.83
C ILE A 17 2.31 -1.30 11.01
N ALA A 18 1.34 -0.51 11.46
CA ALA A 18 0.45 -0.90 12.53
C ALA A 18 -0.28 -2.22 12.20
N ALA A 19 -0.43 -3.08 13.21
CA ALA A 19 -1.15 -4.34 13.08
C ALA A 19 -2.52 -4.23 12.37
N PRO A 20 -3.41 -3.25 12.67
CA PRO A 20 -4.68 -3.12 11.96
C PRO A 20 -4.51 -2.76 10.48
N ALA A 21 -3.55 -1.90 10.11
CA ALA A 21 -3.27 -1.59 8.70
C ALA A 21 -2.78 -2.83 7.94
N ARG A 22 -1.85 -3.60 8.54
CA ARG A 22 -1.38 -4.85 7.93
C ARG A 22 -2.53 -5.83 7.70
N ARG A 23 -3.46 -5.92 8.65
CA ARG A 23 -4.65 -6.78 8.52
C ARG A 23 -5.59 -6.29 7.42
N ALA A 24 -5.82 -4.98 7.33
CA ALA A 24 -6.65 -4.40 6.29
C ALA A 24 -6.04 -4.63 4.89
N LEU A 25 -4.72 -4.45 4.75
CA LEU A 25 -4.01 -4.73 3.49
C LEU A 25 -4.10 -6.20 3.11
N ALA A 26 -3.81 -7.11 4.04
CA ALA A 26 -3.95 -8.54 3.81
C ALA A 26 -5.40 -8.95 3.47
N HIS A 27 -6.40 -8.29 4.06
CA HIS A 27 -7.81 -8.53 3.76
C HIS A 27 -8.17 -8.11 2.33
N GLU A 28 -7.60 -7.01 1.82
CA GLU A 28 -7.74 -6.58 0.42
C GLU A 28 -6.85 -7.38 -0.55
N GLY A 29 -6.04 -8.33 -0.06
CA GLY A 29 -5.08 -9.08 -0.87
C GLY A 29 -3.87 -8.25 -1.31
N VAL A 30 -3.56 -7.19 -0.56
CA VAL A 30 -2.44 -6.29 -0.79
C VAL A 30 -1.25 -6.72 0.07
N GLU A 31 -0.20 -7.20 -0.59
CA GLU A 31 1.02 -7.72 0.04
C GLU A 31 2.28 -6.96 -0.42
N THR A 32 2.15 -6.09 -1.42
CA THR A 32 3.27 -5.28 -1.96
C THR A 32 2.94 -3.80 -2.08
N LEU A 33 3.97 -2.96 -2.15
CA LEU A 33 3.82 -1.50 -2.32
C LEU A 33 3.20 -1.14 -3.68
N GLU A 34 3.45 -1.92 -4.72
CA GLU A 34 2.87 -1.71 -6.05
C GLU A 34 1.37 -1.97 -6.05
N GLN A 35 0.91 -2.97 -5.29
CA GLN A 35 -0.52 -3.21 -5.08
C GLN A 35 -1.15 -2.08 -4.26
N VAL A 36 -0.44 -1.50 -3.29
CA VAL A 36 -0.88 -0.27 -2.58
C VAL A 36 -1.05 0.89 -3.56
N VAL A 37 -0.10 1.11 -4.46
CA VAL A 37 -0.18 2.13 -5.54
C VAL A 37 -1.39 1.87 -6.42
N ALA A 38 -1.62 0.62 -6.83
CA ALA A 38 -2.74 0.24 -7.67
C ALA A 38 -4.10 0.39 -6.96
N LEU A 39 -4.14 0.19 -5.64
CA LEU A 39 -5.34 0.42 -4.81
C LEU A 39 -5.72 1.92 -4.77
N GLY A 40 -4.70 2.79 -4.76
CA GLY A 40 -4.84 4.24 -4.76
C GLY A 40 -5.05 4.84 -3.37
N GLY A 41 -4.61 6.09 -3.19
CA GLY A 41 -4.60 6.76 -1.88
C GLY A 41 -5.98 6.93 -1.25
N ARG A 42 -7.04 7.09 -2.07
CA ARG A 42 -8.42 7.24 -1.58
C ARG A 42 -8.95 5.96 -0.90
N ARG A 43 -8.65 4.79 -1.48
CA ARG A 43 -9.03 3.50 -0.89
C ARG A 43 -8.18 3.22 0.34
N LEU A 44 -6.88 3.50 0.26
CA LEU A 44 -5.95 3.35 1.37
C LEU A 44 -6.40 4.15 2.60
N SER A 45 -6.70 5.44 2.45
CA SER A 45 -7.15 6.29 3.56
C SER A 45 -8.49 5.86 4.17
N GLY A 46 -9.29 5.05 3.47
CA GLY A 46 -10.54 4.49 3.99
C GLY A 46 -10.36 3.21 4.82
N MET A 47 -9.17 2.61 4.83
CA MET A 47 -8.92 1.33 5.50
C MET A 47 -8.72 1.50 7.00
N HIS A 48 -9.24 0.54 7.76
CA HIS A 48 -9.14 0.55 9.22
C HIS A 48 -7.68 0.38 9.67
N GLY A 49 -7.14 1.37 10.38
CA GLY A 49 -5.75 1.37 10.86
C GLY A 49 -4.74 2.13 9.98
N MET A 50 -5.18 2.74 8.88
CA MET A 50 -4.36 3.65 8.06
C MET A 50 -4.26 5.04 8.68
N GLY A 51 -3.74 5.08 9.92
CA GLY A 51 -3.45 6.34 10.60
C GLY A 51 -2.27 7.08 9.96
N PRO A 52 -2.06 8.36 10.31
CA PRO A 52 -1.02 9.21 9.72
C PRO A 52 0.39 8.61 9.82
N ARG A 53 0.69 7.89 10.92
CA ARG A 53 1.96 7.18 11.08
C ARG A 53 2.13 6.02 10.08
N THR A 54 1.10 5.20 9.91
CA THR A 54 1.13 4.09 8.96
C THR A 54 1.27 4.62 7.53
N LEU A 55 0.50 5.66 7.19
CA LEU A 55 0.57 6.30 5.88
C LEU A 55 1.96 6.88 5.61
N ALA A 56 2.58 7.53 6.60
CA ALA A 56 3.95 8.00 6.49
C ALA A 56 4.93 6.85 6.24
N GLN A 57 4.86 5.76 7.00
CA GLN A 57 5.74 4.59 6.81
C GLN A 57 5.58 3.94 5.43
N ILE A 58 4.35 3.83 4.93
CA ILE A 58 4.08 3.32 3.59
C ILE A 58 4.65 4.29 2.56
N GLN A 59 4.45 5.60 2.75
CA GLN A 59 4.93 6.63 1.84
C GLN A 59 6.46 6.69 1.79
N ASP A 60 7.14 6.58 2.94
CA ASP A 60 8.60 6.52 3.05
C ASP A 60 9.15 5.30 2.32
N ALA A 61 8.60 4.11 2.59
CA ALA A 61 9.00 2.89 1.89
C ALA A 61 8.76 3.00 0.38
N MET A 62 7.65 3.62 -0.03
CA MET A 62 7.39 3.87 -1.44
C MET A 62 8.44 4.82 -2.04
N ASP A 63 8.81 5.90 -1.37
CA ASP A 63 9.81 6.86 -1.85
C ASP A 63 11.21 6.23 -1.97
N GLU A 64 11.61 5.38 -0.99
CA GLU A 64 12.85 4.59 -1.05
C GLU A 64 12.90 3.67 -2.28
N HIS A 65 11.75 3.16 -2.70
CA HIS A 65 11.61 2.31 -3.88
C HIS A 65 11.24 3.08 -5.16
N GLY A 66 11.15 4.41 -5.11
CA GLY A 66 10.79 5.26 -6.25
C GLY A 66 9.33 5.14 -6.70
N LEU A 67 8.45 4.59 -5.84
CA LEU A 67 7.02 4.43 -6.05
C LEU A 67 6.26 5.67 -5.55
N LYS A 68 5.18 6.03 -6.24
CA LYS A 68 4.30 7.15 -5.85
C LYS A 68 2.84 6.78 -5.99
N LEU A 69 2.02 7.21 -5.04
CA LEU A 69 0.57 7.06 -5.13
C LEU A 69 0.06 7.82 -6.36
N PRO A 70 -0.87 7.26 -7.14
CA PRO A 70 -1.49 7.99 -8.23
C PRO A 70 -2.35 9.10 -7.63
N THR A 71 -2.13 10.33 -8.06
CA THR A 71 -2.99 11.47 -7.77
C THR A 71 -4.32 11.29 -8.51
N GLY A 72 -5.33 10.65 -7.89
CA GLY A 72 -6.67 10.41 -8.45
C GLY A 72 -7.73 10.10 -7.41
#